data_AF-A0A6P2M3I6-F1
#
_entry.id   AF-A0A6P2M3I6-F1
#
_cell.length_a   1.000
_cell.length_b   1.000
_cell.length_c   1.000
_cell.angle_alpha   90.00
_cell.angle_beta   90.00
_cell.angle_gamma   90.00
#
_symmetry.space_group_name_H-M   'P 1'
#
loop_
_entity.id
_entity.type
_entity.pdbx_description
1 polymer ?
#
loop_
_entity_poly.entity_id
_entity_poly.type
_entity_poly.pdbx_seq_one_letter_code
_entity_poly.pdbx_strand_id
1 'polypeptide(L)'
;MTTRLTKVSGSEKSAHQQVHVGENAIGEIWREKVKVVVSKITAPQVKADRWRWFAKQAGCTITLGRGTRAAMLLGPGFKTKDEAVAVLVGTTSRGDD
;
A
#
# COMPACT_ATOMS: atom_id res chain seq x y z
N MET A 1 15.61 -10.55 -7.90
CA MET A 1 15.71 -9.20 -7.33
C MET A 1 15.47 -9.29 -5.83
N THR A 2 16.39 -8.82 -5.00
CA THR A 2 16.23 -8.85 -3.54
C THR A 2 15.68 -7.52 -3.05
N THR A 3 14.54 -7.56 -2.35
CA THR A 3 13.91 -6.37 -1.78
C THR A 3 14.37 -6.18 -0.33
N ARG A 4 14.87 -4.98 0.01
CA ARG A 4 15.24 -4.60 1.38
C ARG A 4 14.28 -3.55 1.91
N LEU A 5 13.88 -3.69 3.18
CA LEU A 5 13.04 -2.73 3.89
C LEU A 5 13.84 -2.03 4.98
N THR A 6 13.84 -0.71 5.00
CA THR A 6 14.48 0.10 6.04
C THR A 6 13.43 0.97 6.73
N LYS A 7 13.59 1.23 8.03
CA LYS A 7 12.63 2.07 8.77
C LYS A 7 12.82 3.54 8.38
N VAL A 8 11.72 4.26 8.19
CA VAL A 8 11.76 5.72 8.00
C VAL A 8 11.72 6.40 9.37
N SER A 9 12.83 7.02 9.76
CA SER A 9 12.95 7.76 11.02
C SER A 9 12.09 9.03 10.99
N GLY A 10 11.49 9.37 12.14
CA GLY A 10 10.67 10.59 12.27
C GLY A 10 9.30 10.56 11.60
N SER A 11 8.86 9.41 11.07
CA SER A 11 7.55 9.33 10.44
C SER A 11 6.40 9.12 11.43
N GLU A 12 5.33 9.90 11.25
CA GLU A 12 4.04 9.74 11.94
C GLU A 12 3.23 8.55 11.42
N LYS A 13 3.62 7.97 10.28
CA LYS A 13 2.93 6.83 9.67
C LYS A 13 3.26 5.52 10.42
N SER A 14 2.23 4.74 10.71
CA SER A 14 2.39 3.43 11.36
C SER A 14 3.12 2.43 10.46
N ALA A 15 4.11 1.73 11.03
CA ALA A 15 4.92 0.73 10.33
C ALA A 15 5.51 1.23 8.99
N HIS A 16 5.92 2.50 8.93
CA HIS A 16 6.49 3.11 7.73
C HIS A 16 7.90 2.57 7.43
N GLN A 17 8.07 2.05 6.22
CA GLN A 17 9.33 1.52 5.73
C GLN A 17 9.62 2.03 4.32
N GLN A 18 10.88 2.36 4.06
CA GLN A 18 11.40 2.57 2.72
C GLN A 18 11.71 1.21 2.08
N VAL A 19 11.39 1.07 0.80
CA VAL A 19 11.59 -0.14 0.00
C VAL A 19 12.73 0.10 -0.98
N HIS A 20 13.68 -0.83 -0.98
CA HIS A 20 14.84 -0.80 -1.87
C HIS A 20 14.89 -2.06 -2.73
N VAL A 21 15.33 -1.91 -3.98
CA VAL A 21 15.71 -3.02 -4.87
C VAL A 21 17.18 -2.83 -5.23
N GLY A 22 18.03 -3.74 -4.76
CA GLY A 22 19.48 -3.50 -4.74
C GLY A 22 19.80 -2.29 -3.85
N GLU A 23 20.54 -1.33 -4.38
CA GLU A 23 20.90 -0.09 -3.68
C GLU A 23 19.88 1.04 -3.90
N ASN A 24 18.94 0.86 -4.82
CA ASN A 24 17.99 1.90 -5.23
C ASN A 24 16.74 1.91 -4.35
N ALA A 25 16.42 3.07 -3.78
CA ALA A 25 15.16 3.30 -3.10
C ALA A 25 14.03 3.46 -4.14
N ILE A 26 13.10 2.53 -4.18
CA ILE A 26 12.02 2.51 -5.19
C ILE A 26 10.71 3.12 -4.68
N GLY A 27 10.55 3.24 -3.36
CA GLY A 27 9.36 3.84 -2.77
C GLY A 27 9.20 3.56 -1.27
N GLU A 28 8.03 3.88 -0.75
CA GLU A 28 7.67 3.74 0.66
C GLU A 28 6.44 2.86 0.81
N ILE A 29 6.36 2.12 1.92
CA ILE A 29 5.17 1.39 2.37
C ILE A 29 4.82 1.77 3.80
N TRP A 30 3.54 1.78 4.14
CA TRP A 30 3.07 2.06 5.50
C TRP A 30 1.71 1.43 5.75
N ARG A 31 1.26 1.49 7.00
CA ARG A 31 -0.03 0.97 7.44
C ARG A 31 -0.93 2.10 7.93
N GLU A 32 -2.20 2.09 7.54
CA GLU A 32 -3.22 3.00 8.04
C GLU A 32 -4.47 2.24 8.47
N LYS A 33 -5.20 2.77 9.45
CA LYS A 33 -6.49 2.24 9.85
C LYS A 33 -7.57 2.87 8.96
N VAL A 34 -8.28 2.04 8.20
CA VAL A 34 -9.27 2.49 7.22
C VAL A 34 -10.56 1.68 7.33
N LYS A 35 -11.68 2.28 6.93
CA LYS A 35 -12.97 1.58 6.85
C LYS A 35 -13.01 0.69 5.61
N VAL A 36 -13.26 -0.59 5.82
CA VAL A 36 -13.42 -1.59 4.74
C VAL A 36 -14.78 -2.26 4.85
N VAL A 37 -15.31 -2.68 3.70
CA VAL A 37 -16.57 -3.43 3.65
C VAL A 37 -16.28 -4.88 4.07
N VAL A 38 -16.95 -5.35 5.13
CA VAL A 38 -16.75 -6.70 5.68
C VAL A 38 -17.91 -7.64 5.41
N SER A 39 -19.09 -7.11 5.06
CA SER A 39 -20.21 -7.89 4.55
C SER A 39 -20.90 -7.14 3.43
N LYS A 40 -21.10 -7.85 2.32
CA LYS A 40 -21.84 -7.36 1.13
C LYS A 40 -23.28 -7.85 1.07
N ILE A 41 -23.65 -8.75 1.98
CA ILE A 41 -24.87 -9.56 1.87
C ILE A 41 -26.08 -8.82 2.46
N THR A 42 -25.84 -7.88 3.38
CA THR A 42 -26.89 -7.12 4.07
C THR A 42 -26.84 -5.65 3.68
N ALA A 43 -28.01 -5.04 3.43
CA ALA A 43 -28.17 -3.60 3.36
C ALA A 43 -28.63 -3.08 4.74
N PRO A 44 -27.95 -2.07 5.34
CA PRO A 44 -26.76 -1.37 4.86
C PRO A 44 -25.47 -2.21 4.94
N GLN A 45 -24.52 -1.93 4.04
CA GLN A 45 -23.21 -2.59 4.03
C GLN A 45 -22.50 -2.44 5.37
N VAL A 46 -22.02 -3.55 5.93
CA VAL A 46 -21.28 -3.53 7.18
C VAL A 46 -19.84 -3.10 6.89
N LYS A 47 -19.43 -1.99 7.51
CA LYS A 47 -18.07 -1.45 7.45
C LYS A 47 -17.36 -1.68 8.78
N ALA A 48 -16.09 -2.03 8.74
CA ALA A 48 -15.25 -2.14 9.94
C ALA A 48 -13.91 -1.45 9.72
N ASP A 49 -13.33 -0.94 10.81
CA ASP A 49 -11.99 -0.39 10.77
C ASP A 49 -10.96 -1.53 10.72
N ARG A 50 -10.18 -1.57 9.64
CA ARG A 50 -9.10 -2.53 9.45
C ARG A 50 -7.82 -1.79 9.13
N TRP A 51 -6.73 -2.31 9.66
CA TRP A 51 -5.42 -1.86 9.25
C TRP A 51 -5.09 -2.41 7.86
N ARG A 52 -4.70 -1.52 6.96
CA ARG A 52 -4.35 -1.86 5.57
C ARG A 52 -3.01 -1.25 5.19
N TRP A 53 -2.35 -1.91 4.26
CA TRP A 53 -1.05 -1.49 3.75
C TRP A 53 -1.22 -0.61 2.52
N PHE A 54 -0.35 0.38 2.40
CA PHE A 54 -0.28 1.32 1.30
C PHE A 54 1.15 1.37 0.80
N ALA A 55 1.31 1.74 -0.47
CA ALA A 55 2.61 1.93 -1.07
C ALA A 55 2.62 3.22 -1.90
N LYS A 56 3.80 3.78 -2.12
CA LYS A 56 3.99 4.96 -2.98
C LYS A 56 5.37 4.88 -3.59
N GLN A 57 5.46 5.10 -4.89
CA GLN A 57 6.72 5.11 -5.61
C GLN A 57 7.54 6.36 -5.27
N ALA A 58 8.87 6.21 -5.25
CA ALA A 58 9.78 7.33 -5.05
C ALA A 58 9.53 8.40 -6.12
N GLY A 59 9.45 9.67 -5.71
CA GLY A 59 9.16 10.80 -6.60
C GLY A 59 7.70 10.92 -7.07
N CYS A 60 6.83 9.94 -6.80
CA CYS A 60 5.41 10.02 -7.16
C CYS A 60 4.57 10.62 -6.03
N THR A 61 3.44 11.24 -6.38
CA THR A 61 2.44 11.71 -5.40
C THR A 61 1.32 10.69 -5.17
N ILE A 62 1.17 9.74 -6.09
CA ILE A 62 0.08 8.76 -6.08
C ILE A 62 0.34 7.68 -5.02
N THR A 63 -0.65 7.44 -4.17
CA THR A 63 -0.65 6.33 -3.22
C THR A 63 -1.33 5.09 -3.83
N LEU A 64 -0.55 4.04 -4.00
CA LEU A 64 -1.03 2.72 -4.39
C LEU A 64 -1.88 2.11 -3.27
N GLY A 65 -2.99 1.46 -3.66
CA GLY A 65 -4.02 1.01 -2.73
C GLY A 65 -5.12 2.05 -2.49
N ARG A 66 -5.05 3.24 -3.11
CA ARG A 66 -6.15 4.22 -3.16
C ARG A 66 -6.65 4.39 -4.59
N GLY A 67 -7.90 4.84 -4.74
CA GLY A 67 -8.48 5.24 -6.03
C GLY A 67 -8.79 4.11 -7.03
N THR A 68 -8.46 2.85 -6.72
CA THR A 68 -8.82 1.71 -7.59
C THR A 68 -10.29 1.33 -7.43
N ARG A 69 -10.88 0.71 -8.47
CA ARG A 69 -12.26 0.17 -8.40
C ARG A 69 -12.43 -0.80 -7.22
N ALA A 70 -11.42 -1.63 -6.95
CA ALA A 70 -11.41 -2.53 -5.80
C ALA A 70 -11.41 -1.75 -4.48
N ALA A 71 -10.64 -0.66 -4.36
CA ALA A 71 -10.62 0.20 -3.18
C ALA A 71 -11.97 0.88 -2.93
N MET A 72 -12.68 1.27 -4.00
CA MET A 72 -14.03 1.85 -3.90
C MET A 72 -15.07 0.82 -3.43
N LEU A 73 -14.93 -0.44 -3.83
CA LEU A 73 -15.90 -1.50 -3.52
C LEU A 73 -15.64 -2.22 -2.18
N LEU A 74 -14.38 -2.33 -1.78
CA LEU A 74 -13.96 -3.14 -0.63
C LEU A 74 -13.32 -2.30 0.49
N GLY A 75 -12.99 -1.04 0.21
CA GLY A 75 -12.19 -0.19 1.06
C GLY A 75 -10.71 -0.16 0.62
N PRO A 76 -9.99 0.93 0.95
CA PRO A 76 -8.65 1.17 0.45
C PRO A 76 -7.58 0.27 1.11
N GLY A 77 -6.46 0.12 0.41
CA GLY A 77 -5.24 -0.52 0.89
C GLY A 77 -5.22 -2.04 0.78
N PHE A 78 -4.00 -2.58 0.72
CA PHE A 78 -3.69 -4.00 0.60
C PHE A 78 -3.89 -4.71 1.95
N LYS A 79 -4.27 -5.99 1.91
CA LYS A 79 -4.50 -6.77 3.15
C LYS A 79 -3.18 -7.05 3.85
N THR A 80 -2.15 -7.36 3.06
CA THR A 80 -0.83 -7.77 3.53
C THR A 80 0.25 -6.78 3.10
N LYS A 81 1.38 -6.82 3.82
CA LYS A 81 2.58 -6.04 3.49
C LYS A 81 3.16 -6.46 2.14
N ASP A 82 3.18 -7.77 1.90
CA ASP A 82 3.73 -8.39 0.69
C ASP A 82 3.01 -7.91 -0.57
N GLU A 83 1.67 -7.87 -0.57
CA GLU A 83 0.88 -7.32 -1.68
C GLU A 83 1.26 -5.86 -2.00
N ALA A 84 1.48 -5.02 -0.98
CA ALA A 84 1.87 -3.63 -1.17
C ALA A 84 3.28 -3.52 -1.79
N VAL A 85 4.22 -4.35 -1.35
CA VAL A 85 5.58 -4.42 -1.90
C VAL A 85 5.56 -4.96 -3.33
N ALA A 86 4.82 -6.03 -3.60
CA ALA A 86 4.73 -6.64 -4.93
C ALA A 86 4.18 -5.65 -5.97
N VAL A 87 3.13 -4.91 -5.63
CA VAL A 87 2.57 -3.88 -6.53
C VAL A 87 3.56 -2.74 -6.75
N LEU A 88 4.28 -2.30 -5.70
CA LEU A 88 5.31 -1.27 -5.82
C LEU A 88 6.43 -1.71 -6.77
N VAL A 89 7.00 -2.91 -6.57
CA VAL A 89 8.05 -3.48 -7.43
C VAL A 89 7.58 -3.68 -8.88
N GLY A 90 6.35 -4.20 -9.06
CA GLY A 90 5.76 -4.40 -10.37
C GLY A 90 5.46 -3.10 -11.12
N THR A 91 5.20 -2.00 -10.40
CA THR A 91 5.00 -0.67 -11.01
C THR A 91 6.32 -0.03 -11.44
N THR A 92 7.38 -0.17 -10.63
CA THR A 92 8.73 0.33 -10.97
C THR A 92 9.30 -0.35 -12.22
N SER A 93 8.97 -1.62 -12.45
CA SER A 93 9.48 -2.37 -13.63
C SER A 93 8.82 -1.97 -14.95
N ARG A 94 7.80 -1.11 -14.93
CA ARG A 94 6.98 -0.75 -16.10
C ARG A 94 7.24 0.65 -16.65
N GLY A 95 8.22 1.36 -16.09
CA GLY A 95 8.58 2.74 -16.45
C GLY A 95 9.82 2.87 -17.35
N ASP A 96 10.24 1.78 -18.00
CA ASP A 96 11.47 1.72 -18.82
C ASP A 96 11.17 1.27 -20.28
N ASP A 97 10.03 1.71 -20.85
CA ASP A 97 9.69 1.56 -22.28
C ASP A 97 9.34 2.92 -22.90
#